data_AF-A0A6L7D771-F1
#
_entry.id   AF-A0A6L7D771-F1
#
_cell.length_a   1.000
_cell.length_b   1.000
_cell.length_c   1.000
_cell.angle_alpha   90.00
_cell.angle_beta   90.00
_cell.angle_gamma   90.00
#
_symmetry.space_group_name_H-M   'P 1'
#
loop_
_entity.id
_entity.type
_entity.pdbx_description
1 polymer ?
#
loop_
_entity_poly.entity_id
_entity_poly.type
_entity_poly.pdbx_seq_one_letter_code
_entity_poly.pdbx_strand_id
1 'polypeptide(L)'
;MFGQVRINQKQEPQIHQGIDLFAKKETPVYAPLDSRVHLIKVFDAKKGNRNKSYGNQIILELTGDAIKILKIRKNFINYQLKYKNKGEKKQEGFNENSNTYYLLYAHLEKILVKQGQEVKAGELIGYSGISGNANNTKAPHLHLEVRDNQANRINPAFYLQAKVIESDFTKEEKQEQERCSKDMDNCLFNKKE
;
A
#
# COMPACT_ATOMS: atom_id res chain seq x y z
N MET A 1 6.91 -1.77 -5.99
CA MET A 1 8.14 -1.13 -6.52
C MET A 1 8.15 0.32 -6.04
N PHE A 2 9.25 0.82 -5.46
CA PHE A 2 9.36 2.20 -4.94
C PHE A 2 10.52 2.91 -5.66
N GLY A 3 10.39 4.21 -5.96
CA GLY A 3 11.41 4.99 -6.67
C GLY A 3 11.04 5.28 -8.12
N GLN A 4 12.03 5.55 -8.98
CA GLN A 4 11.83 5.85 -10.41
C GLN A 4 11.65 4.57 -11.24
N VAL A 5 10.66 3.78 -10.84
CA VAL A 5 10.43 2.39 -11.31
C VAL A 5 9.31 2.28 -12.33
N ARG A 6 8.58 3.37 -12.59
CA ARG A 6 7.54 3.46 -13.61
C ARG A 6 8.07 4.26 -14.78
N ILE A 7 7.52 4.02 -15.97
CA ILE A 7 7.83 4.77 -17.19
C ILE A 7 6.51 5.28 -17.76
N ASN A 8 6.46 6.57 -18.10
CA ASN A 8 5.25 7.16 -18.70
C ASN A 8 5.17 6.87 -20.22
N GLN A 9 4.09 7.33 -20.86
CA GLN A 9 3.91 7.17 -22.31
C GLN A 9 5.01 7.85 -23.16
N LYS A 10 5.73 8.82 -22.59
CA LYS A 10 6.85 9.52 -23.23
C LYS A 10 8.22 8.89 -22.93
N GLN A 11 8.24 7.68 -22.35
CA GLN A 11 9.45 6.97 -21.92
C GLN A 11 10.25 7.65 -20.79
N GLU A 12 9.62 8.55 -20.04
CA GLU A 12 10.28 9.24 -18.92
C GLU A 12 10.03 8.50 -17.60
N PRO A 13 11.05 8.39 -16.72
CA PRO A 13 10.89 7.77 -15.41
C PRO A 13 9.88 8.53 -14.53
N GLN A 14 8.95 7.80 -13.92
CA GLN A 14 8.02 8.31 -12.93
C GLN A 14 8.31 7.73 -11.55
N ILE A 15 8.18 8.59 -10.55
CA ILE A 15 8.39 8.21 -9.15
C ILE A 15 7.13 7.54 -8.60
N HIS A 16 7.32 6.38 -7.99
CA HIS A 16 6.34 5.70 -7.17
C HIS A 16 6.74 5.75 -5.70
N GLN A 17 5.85 6.27 -4.84
CA GLN A 17 6.15 6.64 -3.43
C GLN A 17 5.71 5.58 -2.40
N GLY A 18 5.35 4.39 -2.88
CA GLY A 18 4.88 3.29 -2.04
C GLY A 18 5.05 1.95 -2.71
N ILE A 19 4.34 0.95 -2.20
CA ILE A 19 4.19 -0.36 -2.82
C ILE A 19 2.72 -0.57 -3.18
N ASP A 20 2.48 -1.16 -4.34
CA ASP A 20 1.15 -1.60 -4.74
C ASP A 20 1.05 -3.08 -4.44
N LEU A 21 0.05 -3.45 -3.66
CA LEU A 21 -0.30 -4.84 -3.39
C LEU A 21 -1.50 -5.15 -4.26
N PHE A 22 -1.37 -6.12 -5.17
CA PHE A 22 -2.50 -6.54 -5.99
C PHE A 22 -3.65 -7.00 -5.08
N ALA A 23 -4.80 -6.36 -5.24
CA ALA A 23 -5.95 -6.57 -4.40
C ALA A 23 -7.17 -6.23 -5.23
N LYS A 24 -8.17 -7.11 -5.27
CA LYS A 24 -9.42 -6.80 -5.94
C LYS A 24 -10.09 -5.61 -5.27
N LYS A 25 -11.04 -5.01 -5.98
CA LYS A 25 -12.00 -4.13 -5.34
C LYS A 25 -12.68 -4.88 -4.19
N GLU A 26 -12.93 -4.20 -3.09
CA GLU A 26 -13.63 -4.75 -1.91
C GLU A 26 -12.86 -5.82 -1.13
N THR A 27 -11.54 -5.98 -1.35
CA THR A 27 -10.71 -6.79 -0.45
C THR A 27 -10.62 -6.12 0.93
N PRO A 28 -10.86 -6.84 2.04
CA PRO A 28 -10.72 -6.31 3.39
C PRO A 28 -9.31 -5.75 3.66
N VAL A 29 -9.23 -4.57 4.27
CA VAL A 29 -7.99 -3.93 4.69
C VAL A 29 -7.97 -3.83 6.21
N TYR A 30 -6.91 -4.35 6.82
CA TYR A 30 -6.75 -4.42 8.27
C TYR A 30 -5.59 -3.54 8.76
N ALA A 31 -5.70 -3.03 9.98
CA ALA A 31 -4.59 -2.38 10.65
C ALA A 31 -3.48 -3.42 10.95
N PRO A 32 -2.23 -3.20 10.52
CA PRO A 32 -1.18 -4.20 10.68
C PRO A 32 -0.55 -4.16 12.07
N LEU A 33 -0.71 -3.04 12.77
CA LEU A 33 -0.16 -2.76 14.10
C LEU A 33 -1.11 -1.81 14.84
N ASP A 34 -1.02 -1.80 16.16
CA ASP A 34 -1.73 -0.86 17.03
C ASP A 34 -1.46 0.59 16.62
N SER A 35 -2.52 1.33 16.32
CA SER A 35 -2.43 2.64 15.70
C SER A 35 -3.58 3.55 16.11
N ARG A 36 -3.36 4.85 15.97
CA ARG A 36 -4.42 5.86 15.93
C ARG A 36 -4.71 6.25 14.49
N VAL A 37 -5.97 6.37 14.11
CA VAL A 37 -6.37 6.91 12.80
C VAL A 37 -6.06 8.40 12.77
N HIS A 38 -4.89 8.75 12.24
CA HIS A 38 -4.38 10.11 12.22
C HIS A 38 -5.18 11.02 11.30
N LEU A 39 -5.47 10.56 10.08
CA LEU A 39 -6.17 11.35 9.08
C LEU A 39 -6.94 10.45 8.11
N ILE A 40 -8.14 10.91 7.75
CA ILE A 40 -8.93 10.35 6.65
C ILE A 40 -9.03 11.39 5.55
N LYS A 41 -8.77 10.99 4.31
CA LYS A 41 -9.00 11.84 3.14
C LYS A 41 -9.97 11.15 2.22
N VAL A 42 -11.17 11.70 2.06
CA VAL A 42 -12.17 11.20 1.11
C VAL A 42 -12.03 11.97 -0.20
N PHE A 43 -11.97 11.25 -1.30
CA PHE A 43 -11.97 11.81 -2.63
C PHE A 43 -13.39 12.18 -3.06
N ASP A 44 -13.57 13.43 -3.47
CA ASP A 44 -14.81 13.91 -4.08
C ASP A 44 -14.51 14.31 -5.52
N ALA A 45 -15.00 13.50 -6.46
CA ALA A 45 -14.80 13.70 -7.89
C ALA A 45 -15.43 15.01 -8.40
N LYS A 46 -16.42 15.56 -7.70
CA LYS A 46 -17.14 16.78 -8.09
C LYS A 46 -16.46 18.06 -7.61
N LYS A 47 -15.59 17.99 -6.59
CA LYS A 47 -14.93 19.15 -5.96
C LYS A 47 -13.54 19.48 -6.51
N GLY A 48 -13.13 18.91 -7.64
CA GLY A 48 -11.84 19.22 -8.30
C GLY A 48 -10.60 18.98 -7.40
N ASN A 49 -10.71 18.09 -6.42
CA ASN A 49 -9.85 18.07 -5.25
C ASN A 49 -8.41 17.59 -5.53
N ARG A 50 -7.43 18.11 -4.75
CA ARG A 50 -5.97 17.83 -4.85
C ARG A 50 -5.56 16.35 -4.60
N ASN A 51 -6.51 15.47 -4.25
CA ASN A 51 -6.28 14.04 -3.99
C ASN A 51 -6.65 13.13 -5.18
N LYS A 52 -6.77 13.69 -6.39
CA LYS A 52 -7.13 12.91 -7.61
C LYS A 52 -6.24 11.68 -7.82
N SER A 53 -4.97 11.73 -7.41
CA SER A 53 -4.07 10.56 -7.52
C SER A 53 -4.45 9.47 -6.52
N TYR A 54 -4.40 9.74 -5.21
CA TYR A 54 -4.51 8.71 -4.18
C TYR A 54 -5.94 8.24 -3.89
N GLY A 55 -6.97 9.00 -4.30
CA GLY A 55 -8.35 8.65 -3.97
C GLY A 55 -8.62 8.73 -2.47
N ASN A 56 -9.47 7.83 -1.98
CA ASN A 56 -9.79 7.68 -0.57
C ASN A 56 -8.58 7.11 0.19
N GLN A 57 -8.25 7.71 1.33
CA GLN A 57 -7.07 7.35 2.12
C GLN A 57 -7.40 7.21 3.60
N ILE A 58 -6.72 6.24 4.23
CA ILE A 58 -6.57 6.14 5.68
C ILE A 58 -5.09 6.33 5.99
N ILE A 59 -4.77 7.23 6.92
CA ILE A 59 -3.44 7.40 7.47
C ILE A 59 -3.48 6.98 8.94
N LEU A 60 -2.74 5.93 9.26
CA LEU A 60 -2.56 5.42 10.62
C LEU A 60 -1.26 5.96 11.21
N GLU A 61 -1.27 6.41 12.45
CA GLU A 61 -0.11 6.73 13.26
C GLU A 61 0.16 5.57 14.22
N LEU A 62 1.35 4.98 14.15
CA LEU A 62 1.70 3.86 15.03
C LEU A 62 1.80 4.32 16.49
N THR A 63 1.28 3.51 17.40
CA THR A 63 1.23 3.83 18.84
C THR A 63 2.00 2.81 19.68
N GLY A 64 2.52 3.26 20.82
CA GLY A 64 3.15 2.37 21.81
C GLY A 64 4.25 1.47 21.22
N ASP A 65 4.16 0.17 21.50
CA ASP A 65 5.16 -0.81 21.07
C ASP A 65 5.14 -1.09 19.56
N ALA A 66 4.11 -0.66 18.82
CA ALA A 66 4.06 -0.81 17.36
C ALA A 66 5.27 -0.17 16.66
N ILE A 67 5.77 0.96 17.19
CA ILE A 67 6.94 1.65 16.66
C ILE A 67 8.20 0.79 16.83
N LYS A 68 8.36 0.14 17.99
CA LYS A 68 9.48 -0.76 18.27
C LYS A 68 9.41 -2.00 17.37
N ILE A 69 8.21 -2.58 17.24
CA ILE A 69 7.96 -3.74 16.37
C ILE A 69 8.34 -3.41 14.92
N LEU A 70 7.94 -2.23 14.40
CA LEU A 70 8.28 -1.81 13.05
C LEU A 70 9.80 -1.74 12.83
N LYS A 71 10.54 -1.15 13.77
CA LYS A 71 12.01 -1.06 13.73
C LYS A 71 12.67 -2.44 13.78
N ILE A 72 12.18 -3.33 14.65
CA ILE A 72 12.66 -4.71 14.78
C ILE A 72 12.41 -5.49 13.48
N ARG A 73 11.21 -5.40 12.90
CA ARG A 73 10.86 -6.08 11.63
C ARG A 73 11.83 -5.71 10.53
N LYS A 74 12.19 -4.43 10.40
CA LYS A 74 13.16 -3.98 9.40
C LYS A 74 14.51 -4.70 9.53
N ASN A 75 15.00 -4.87 10.75
CA ASN A 75 16.27 -5.56 10.99
C ASN A 75 16.18 -7.05 10.61
N PHE A 76 15.05 -7.70 10.90
CA PHE A 76 14.83 -9.11 10.52
C PHE A 76 14.64 -9.33 9.03
N ILE A 77 13.94 -8.42 8.34
CA ILE A 77 13.68 -8.54 6.90
C ILE A 77 14.98 -8.42 6.12
N ASN A 78 15.90 -7.55 6.57
CA ASN A 78 17.19 -7.29 5.92
C ASN A 78 17.07 -7.12 4.39
N TYR A 79 16.03 -6.40 3.96
CA TYR A 79 15.70 -6.27 2.53
C TYR A 79 16.85 -5.61 1.75
N GLN A 80 17.16 -6.21 0.61
CA GLN A 80 18.09 -5.64 -0.38
C GLN A 80 17.30 -5.22 -1.62
N LEU A 81 17.65 -4.06 -2.19
CA LEU A 81 17.00 -3.51 -3.38
C LEU A 81 17.13 -4.50 -4.55
N LYS A 82 16.01 -5.07 -5.00
CA LYS A 82 15.99 -6.07 -6.07
C LYS A 82 16.09 -5.44 -7.47
N TYR A 83 15.64 -4.20 -7.64
CA TYR A 83 15.50 -3.53 -8.93
C TYR A 83 16.28 -2.22 -8.98
N LYS A 84 17.45 -2.14 -8.34
CA LYS A 84 18.30 -0.95 -8.31
C LYS A 84 18.56 -0.39 -9.72
N ASN A 85 18.84 -1.27 -10.69
CA ASN A 85 19.10 -0.89 -12.09
C ASN A 85 17.85 -0.38 -12.83
N LYS A 86 16.65 -0.50 -12.24
CA LYS A 86 15.38 0.02 -12.76
C LYS A 86 14.87 1.20 -11.92
N GLY A 87 15.75 1.89 -11.19
CA GLY A 87 15.40 3.09 -10.41
C GLY A 87 14.79 2.81 -9.04
N GLU A 88 14.82 1.56 -8.55
CA GLU A 88 14.43 1.27 -7.17
C GLU A 88 15.43 1.88 -6.19
N LYS A 89 14.91 2.54 -5.15
CA LYS A 89 15.72 3.20 -4.13
C LYS A 89 15.12 3.02 -2.74
N LYS A 90 15.92 3.27 -1.71
CA LYS A 90 15.44 3.32 -0.32
C LYS A 90 14.65 4.60 -0.01
N GLN A 91 14.99 5.71 -0.65
CA GLN A 91 14.60 7.10 -0.35
C GLN A 91 15.56 7.78 0.62
N GLU A 92 15.98 8.98 0.25
CA GLU A 92 16.78 9.88 1.09
C GLU A 92 15.86 10.82 1.88
N GLY A 93 16.33 11.23 3.07
CA GLY A 93 15.62 12.16 3.96
C GLY A 93 14.65 11.50 4.95
N PHE A 94 14.37 10.20 4.83
CA PHE A 94 13.55 9.50 5.81
C PHE A 94 14.28 9.32 7.15
N ASN A 95 13.67 9.76 8.24
CA ASN A 95 14.22 9.60 9.58
C ASN A 95 13.90 8.22 10.17
N GLU A 96 14.81 7.26 10.02
CA GLU A 96 14.68 5.91 10.61
C GLU A 96 14.72 5.90 12.15
N ASN A 97 15.24 6.97 12.76
CA ASN A 97 15.24 7.13 14.20
C ASN A 97 13.99 7.86 14.71
N SER A 98 13.01 8.15 13.84
CA SER A 98 11.78 8.82 14.26
C SER A 98 11.07 8.05 15.38
N ASN A 99 10.37 8.80 16.23
CA ASN A 99 9.48 8.27 17.24
C ASN A 99 8.03 8.22 16.75
N THR A 100 7.77 8.69 15.54
CA THR A 100 6.43 8.68 14.94
C THR A 100 6.53 8.14 13.52
N TYR A 101 5.72 7.12 13.25
CA TYR A 101 5.61 6.49 11.95
C TYR A 101 4.16 6.50 11.51
N TYR A 102 3.95 6.73 10.22
CA TYR A 102 2.64 6.63 9.62
C TYR A 102 2.58 5.57 8.54
N LEU A 103 1.44 4.89 8.46
CA LEU A 103 1.09 3.99 7.37
C LEU A 103 -0.07 4.61 6.58
N LEU A 104 0.10 4.75 5.28
CA LEU A 104 -0.96 5.26 4.40
C LEU A 104 -1.50 4.13 3.54
N TYR A 105 -2.82 3.97 3.55
CA TYR A 105 -3.58 3.15 2.60
C TYR A 105 -4.32 4.06 1.63
N ALA A 106 -4.23 3.77 0.33
CA ALA A 106 -4.88 4.56 -0.73
C ALA A 106 -5.76 3.72 -1.66
N HIS A 107 -6.45 4.42 -2.57
CA HIS A 107 -7.39 3.88 -3.55
C HIS A 107 -8.58 3.16 -2.95
N LEU A 108 -8.88 3.37 -1.66
CA LEU A 108 -9.93 2.66 -0.94
C LEU A 108 -11.31 2.87 -1.56
N GLU A 109 -12.17 1.86 -1.49
CA GLU A 109 -13.58 2.00 -1.84
C GLU A 109 -14.37 2.51 -0.62
N LYS A 110 -14.11 1.90 0.54
CA LYS A 110 -14.88 2.13 1.77
C LYS A 110 -13.95 2.25 2.97
N ILE A 111 -14.25 3.20 3.83
CA ILE A 111 -13.54 3.47 5.09
C ILE A 111 -14.52 3.17 6.23
N LEU A 112 -14.11 2.33 7.19
CA LEU A 112 -14.96 1.91 8.32
C LEU A 112 -14.61 2.60 9.64
N VAL A 113 -13.49 3.29 9.68
CA VAL A 113 -12.96 3.96 10.88
C VAL A 113 -13.14 5.47 10.79
N LYS A 114 -12.99 6.15 11.93
CA LYS A 114 -13.06 7.61 12.02
C LYS A 114 -11.72 8.22 12.42
N GLN A 115 -11.47 9.45 12.02
CA GLN A 115 -10.29 10.18 12.46
C GLN A 115 -10.28 10.30 13.99
N GLY A 116 -9.11 10.04 14.60
CA GLY A 116 -8.92 9.99 16.05
C GLY A 116 -9.23 8.63 16.70
N GLN A 117 -9.81 7.67 15.97
CA GLN A 117 -10.09 6.34 16.48
C GLN A 117 -8.79 5.57 16.75
N GLU A 118 -8.68 4.93 17.92
CA GLU A 118 -7.66 3.92 18.18
C GLU A 118 -8.08 2.59 17.57
N VAL A 119 -7.16 1.93 16.87
CA VAL A 119 -7.38 0.64 16.20
C VAL A 119 -6.30 -0.36 16.62
N LYS A 120 -6.69 -1.62 16.77
CA LYS A 120 -5.75 -2.70 17.14
C LYS A 120 -5.22 -3.43 15.92
N ALA A 121 -4.05 -4.05 16.07
CA ALA A 121 -3.53 -4.96 15.04
C ALA A 121 -4.58 -6.03 14.71
N GLY A 122 -4.86 -6.22 13.41
CA GLY A 122 -5.89 -7.14 12.92
C GLY A 122 -7.31 -6.54 12.83
N GLU A 123 -7.53 -5.29 13.26
CA GLU A 123 -8.83 -4.64 13.15
C GLU A 123 -9.14 -4.26 11.70
N LEU A 124 -10.38 -4.52 11.25
CA LEU A 124 -10.84 -4.17 9.92
C LEU A 124 -11.06 -2.64 9.82
N ILE A 125 -10.28 -1.97 8.97
CA ILE A 125 -10.32 -0.51 8.85
C ILE A 125 -11.02 0.00 7.59
N GLY A 126 -11.17 -0.86 6.59
CA GLY A 126 -11.73 -0.47 5.29
C GLY A 126 -11.70 -1.59 4.26
N TYR A 127 -11.97 -1.20 3.03
CA TYR A 127 -11.93 -2.10 1.87
C TYR A 127 -11.17 -1.42 0.73
N SER A 128 -10.30 -2.17 0.06
CA SER A 128 -9.58 -1.71 -1.14
C SER A 128 -10.55 -1.33 -2.24
N GLY A 129 -10.10 -0.51 -3.18
CA GLY A 129 -10.93 -0.03 -4.26
C GLY A 129 -10.10 0.40 -5.46
N ILE A 130 -10.71 1.28 -6.26
CA ILE A 130 -10.10 1.87 -7.45
C ILE A 130 -10.31 3.40 -7.46
N SER A 131 -10.43 4.02 -6.28
CA SER A 131 -10.62 5.46 -6.20
C SER A 131 -9.33 6.23 -6.56
N GLY A 132 -9.47 7.47 -7.03
CA GLY A 132 -8.34 8.27 -7.50
C GLY A 132 -7.89 7.90 -8.91
N ASN A 133 -6.58 7.86 -9.17
CA ASN A 133 -6.02 7.56 -10.49
C ASN A 133 -5.97 6.05 -10.81
N ALA A 134 -6.35 5.21 -9.85
CA ALA A 134 -6.62 3.80 -10.08
C ALA A 134 -7.99 3.59 -10.76
N ASN A 135 -8.76 4.64 -11.04
CA ASN A 135 -10.06 4.50 -11.69
C ASN A 135 -9.93 3.82 -13.07
N ASN A 136 -10.86 2.92 -13.38
CA ASN A 136 -10.84 2.12 -14.61
C ASN A 136 -9.55 1.30 -14.83
N THR A 137 -8.74 1.08 -13.79
CA THR A 137 -7.57 0.20 -13.89
C THR A 137 -7.99 -1.24 -14.14
N LYS A 138 -7.21 -1.95 -14.96
CA LYS A 138 -7.31 -3.40 -15.10
C LYS A 138 -6.54 -4.18 -14.02
N ALA A 139 -5.76 -3.47 -13.21
CA ALA A 139 -4.96 -4.01 -12.12
C ALA A 139 -5.33 -3.30 -10.80
N PRO A 140 -6.46 -3.66 -10.17
CA PRO A 140 -6.84 -3.09 -8.89
C PRO A 140 -5.79 -3.46 -7.83
N HIS A 141 -5.50 -2.51 -6.95
CA HIS A 141 -4.45 -2.66 -5.95
C HIS A 141 -4.70 -1.79 -4.73
N LEU A 142 -4.11 -2.21 -3.61
CA LEU A 142 -3.94 -1.40 -2.42
C LEU A 142 -2.58 -0.71 -2.48
N HIS A 143 -2.59 0.62 -2.47
CA HIS A 143 -1.35 1.39 -2.37
C HIS A 143 -1.00 1.62 -0.89
N LEU A 144 0.22 1.25 -0.52
CA LEU A 144 0.74 1.34 0.84
C LEU A 144 2.02 2.17 0.89
N GLU A 145 2.08 3.14 1.81
CA GLU A 145 3.30 3.89 2.12
C GLU A 145 3.69 3.77 3.59
N VAL A 146 4.99 3.91 3.86
CA VAL A 146 5.55 4.12 5.20
C VAL A 146 6.13 5.53 5.24
N ARG A 147 5.76 6.30 6.26
CA ARG A 147 6.19 7.70 6.43
C ARG A 147 6.75 7.97 7.82
N ASP A 148 7.65 8.94 7.92
CA ASP A 148 8.13 9.48 9.19
C ASP A 148 7.28 10.68 9.65
N ASN A 149 7.67 11.28 10.78
CA ASN A 149 7.02 12.47 11.35
C ASN A 149 7.00 13.70 10.43
N GLN A 150 7.88 13.79 9.43
CA GLN A 150 7.93 14.89 8.46
C GLN A 150 7.21 14.54 7.15
N ALA A 151 6.50 13.40 7.12
CA ALA A 151 5.88 12.83 5.93
C ALA A 151 6.86 12.48 4.80
N ASN A 152 8.15 12.29 5.11
CA ASN A 152 9.08 11.66 4.17
C ASN A 152 8.69 10.20 3.99
N ARG A 153 8.84 9.67 2.77
CA ARG A 153 8.49 8.27 2.46
C ARG A 153 9.75 7.42 2.52
N ILE A 154 9.58 6.13 2.72
CA ILE A 154 10.63 5.14 2.55
C ILE A 154 10.06 3.96 1.79
N ASN A 155 10.90 3.26 1.04
CA ASN A 155 10.49 2.02 0.37
C ASN A 155 9.88 1.05 1.40
N PRO A 156 8.57 0.76 1.32
CA PRO A 156 7.91 -0.09 2.31
C PRO A 156 8.49 -1.50 2.39
N ALA A 157 9.17 -1.98 1.35
CA ALA A 157 9.81 -3.31 1.35
C ALA A 157 10.86 -3.49 2.46
N PHE A 158 11.42 -2.40 3.01
CA PHE A 158 12.30 -2.48 4.17
C PHE A 158 11.58 -2.81 5.49
N TYR A 159 10.27 -2.64 5.57
CA TYR A 159 9.47 -2.81 6.78
C TYR A 159 8.39 -3.90 6.64
N LEU A 160 8.00 -4.17 5.39
CA LEU A 160 7.04 -5.18 5.05
C LEU A 160 7.77 -6.47 4.73
N GLN A 161 7.70 -7.41 5.67
CA GLN A 161 7.81 -8.81 5.31
C GLN A 161 6.51 -9.17 4.61
N ALA A 162 6.41 -8.85 3.32
CA ALA A 162 5.62 -9.74 2.48
C ALA A 162 6.27 -11.10 2.71
N LYS A 163 5.51 -12.11 3.15
CA LYS A 163 5.95 -13.48 2.85
C LYS A 163 6.28 -13.42 1.37
N VAL A 164 7.55 -13.56 1.00
CA VAL A 164 7.87 -13.92 -0.36
C VAL A 164 7.20 -15.26 -0.45
N ILE A 165 6.05 -15.32 -1.12
CA ILE A 165 5.24 -16.53 -1.24
C ILE A 165 5.94 -17.43 -2.26
N GLU A 166 7.17 -17.78 -1.95
CA GLU A 166 7.86 -18.87 -2.60
C GLU A 166 7.41 -20.20 -1.99
N SER A 167 6.86 -20.23 -0.77
CA SER A 167 6.45 -21.49 -0.12
C SER A 167 4.94 -21.78 0.00
N ASP A 168 4.02 -20.81 -0.11
CA ASP A 168 2.61 -21.04 0.31
C ASP A 168 1.55 -20.81 -0.77
N PHE A 169 1.91 -20.51 -2.02
CA PHE A 169 0.92 -20.54 -3.10
C PHE A 169 0.95 -21.91 -3.75
N THR A 170 -0.20 -22.56 -3.75
CA THR A 170 -0.48 -23.69 -4.63
C THR A 170 -0.21 -23.31 -6.08
N LYS A 171 0.08 -24.29 -6.94
CA LYS A 171 0.33 -24.01 -8.37
C LYS A 171 -0.88 -23.32 -8.99
N GLU A 172 -2.06 -23.65 -8.50
CA GLU A 172 -3.36 -23.14 -8.88
C GLU A 172 -3.50 -21.65 -8.55
N GLU A 173 -3.08 -21.19 -7.37
CA GLU A 173 -3.12 -19.77 -7.00
C GLU A 173 -2.13 -18.92 -7.82
N LYS A 174 -0.94 -19.47 -8.12
CA LYS A 174 0.04 -18.79 -8.99
C LYS A 174 -0.49 -18.69 -10.42
N GLN A 175 -1.05 -19.78 -10.94
CA GLN A 175 -1.66 -19.81 -12.26
C GLN A 175 -2.87 -18.87 -12.35
N GLU A 176 -3.67 -18.77 -11.30
CA GLU A 176 -4.81 -17.86 -11.26
C GLU A 176 -4.38 -16.39 -11.24
N GLN A 177 -3.35 -16.05 -10.44
CA GLN A 177 -2.75 -14.70 -10.48
C GLN A 177 -2.17 -14.36 -11.84
N GLU A 178 -1.42 -15.29 -12.46
CA GLU A 178 -0.88 -15.10 -13.80
C GLU A 178 -1.98 -14.95 -14.86
N ARG A 179 -3.06 -15.74 -14.75
CA ARG A 179 -4.20 -15.69 -15.67
C ARG A 179 -4.93 -14.36 -15.54
N CYS A 180 -5.25 -13.93 -14.32
CA CYS A 180 -5.87 -12.63 -14.06
C CYS A 180 -4.96 -11.45 -14.44
N SER A 181 -3.64 -11.63 -14.44
CA SER A 181 -2.70 -10.60 -14.90
C SER A 181 -2.65 -10.44 -16.42
N LYS A 182 -3.09 -11.46 -17.18
CA LYS A 182 -3.01 -11.54 -18.65
C LYS A 182 -4.36 -11.39 -19.34
N ASP A 183 -5.46 -11.74 -18.67
CA ASP A 183 -6.82 -11.63 -19.18
C ASP A 183 -7.79 -11.29 -18.03
N MET A 184 -8.21 -10.03 -18.00
CA MET A 184 -9.06 -9.48 -16.95
C MET A 184 -10.51 -9.96 -17.03
N ASP A 185 -11.00 -10.26 -18.24
CA ASP A 185 -12.42 -10.55 -18.48
C ASP A 185 -12.79 -11.97 -18.03
N ASN A 186 -11.81 -12.87 -17.96
CA ASN A 186 -12.00 -14.26 -17.52
C ASN A 186 -11.58 -14.53 -16.08
N CYS A 187 -11.14 -13.54 -15.32
CA CYS A 187 -10.66 -13.71 -13.95
C CYS A 187 -11.79 -14.27 -13.03
N LEU A 188 -11.66 -15.53 -12.60
CA LEU A 188 -12.68 -16.31 -11.84
C LEU A 188 -13.03 -15.69 -10.48
N PHE A 189 -12.16 -14.82 -10.02
CA PHE A 189 -12.31 -13.94 -8.89
C PHE A 189 -13.52 -12.99 -8.91
N ASN A 190 -14.24 -12.89 -10.03
CA ASN A 190 -15.49 -12.13 -10.20
C ASN A 190 -16.74 -13.01 -10.33
N LYS A 191 -16.65 -14.34 -10.22
CA LYS A 191 -17.87 -15.16 -10.14
C LYS A 191 -18.44 -15.02 -8.73
N LYS A 192 -19.51 -14.23 -8.59
CA LYS A 192 -20.44 -14.39 -7.47
C LYS A 192 -20.95 -15.82 -7.53
N GLU A 193 -20.86 -16.52 -6.41
CA GLU A 193 -21.69 -17.72 -6.18
C GLU A 193 -23.17 -17.36 -6.32
#